data_AF-A0A938YTB7-F1
#
_entry.id   AF-A0A938YTB7-F1
#
_cell.length_a   1.000
_cell.length_b   1.000
_cell.length_c   1.000
_cell.angle_alpha   90.00
_cell.angle_beta   90.00
_cell.angle_gamma   90.00
#
_symmetry.space_group_name_H-M   'P 1'
#
loop_
_entity.id
_entity.type
_entity.pdbx_description
1 polymer ?
#
loop_
_entity_poly.entity_id
_entity_poly.type
_entity_poly.pdbx_seq_one_letter_code
_entity_poly.pdbx_strand_id
1 'polypeptide(L)'
;MAINLDTLVINLIVNIIVLSPVLWISGRLLAGKDKAKFTDALWIVVLGTIIGGIFSYFFDGLIAAIILLFIWLALVKHFFDTGWLKAFIIAVVAILIWIVIAVIIGIIVGIAIIGGGLIL
;
A
#
# COMPACT_ATOMS: atom_id res chain seq x y z
N MET A 1 18.30 12.25 13.13
CA MET A 1 16.86 12.48 13.36
C MET A 1 16.34 11.30 14.19
N ALA A 2 15.69 11.56 15.34
CA ALA A 2 15.20 10.48 16.19
C ALA A 2 14.05 9.72 15.50
N ILE A 3 14.07 8.39 15.56
CA ILE A 3 12.96 7.56 15.07
C ILE A 3 11.89 7.55 16.17
N ASN A 4 10.78 8.24 15.94
CA ASN A 4 9.61 8.16 16.80
C ASN A 4 8.90 6.83 16.55
N LEU A 5 9.14 5.86 17.42
CA LEU A 5 8.55 4.52 17.35
C LEU A 5 7.02 4.58 17.35
N ASP A 6 6.43 5.54 18.07
CA ASP A 6 4.99 5.77 18.11
C ASP A 6 4.44 6.11 16.72
N THR A 7 5.11 7.01 16.00
CA THR A 7 4.73 7.39 14.63
C THR A 7 4.87 6.22 13.66
N LEU A 8 5.92 5.39 13.82
CA LEU A 8 6.14 4.22 12.97
C LEU A 8 5.05 3.17 13.17
N VAL A 9 4.66 2.90 14.43
CA VAL A 9 3.59 1.94 14.75
C VAL A 9 2.24 2.44 14.23
N ILE A 10 1.91 3.72 14.43
CA ILE A 10 0.68 4.31 13.89
C ILE A 10 0.65 4.21 12.36
N ASN A 11 1.75 4.58 11.69
CA ASN A 11 1.84 4.52 10.24
C ASN A 11 1.68 3.08 9.72
N LEU A 12 2.32 2.10 10.38
CA LEU A 12 2.19 0.69 10.06
C LEU A 12 0.73 0.22 10.17
N ILE A 13 0.05 0.55 11.28
CA ILE A 13 -1.36 0.16 11.49
C ILE A 13 -2.25 0.79 10.42
N VAL A 14 -2.08 2.08 10.12
CA VAL A 14 -2.84 2.77 9.07
C VAL A 14 -2.59 2.12 7.71
N ASN A 15 -1.34 1.85 7.35
CA ASN A 15 -1.00 1.18 6.10
C ASN A 15 -1.64 -0.21 6.03
N ILE A 16 -1.63 -0.99 7.10
CA ILE A 16 -2.28 -2.31 7.12
C ILE A 16 -3.78 -2.18 6.85
N ILE A 17 -4.47 -1.27 7.54
CA ILE A 17 -5.93 -1.09 7.39
C ILE A 17 -6.27 -0.62 5.97
N VAL A 18 -5.43 0.21 5.38
CA VAL A 18 -5.71 0.88 4.11
C VAL A 18 -5.20 0.09 2.91
N LEU A 19 -3.91 -0.26 2.89
CA LEU A 19 -3.26 -0.91 1.76
C LEU A 19 -3.59 -2.39 1.68
N SER A 20 -3.83 -3.09 2.81
CA SER A 20 -4.08 -4.54 2.74
C SER A 20 -5.37 -4.88 1.99
N PRO A 21 -6.52 -4.21 2.23
CA PRO A 21 -7.71 -4.43 1.42
C PRO A 21 -7.51 -4.08 -0.05
N VAL A 22 -6.77 -3.01 -0.35
CA VAL A 22 -6.49 -2.57 -1.74
C VAL A 22 -5.64 -3.61 -2.49
N LEU A 23 -4.57 -4.09 -1.87
CA LEU A 23 -3.70 -5.14 -2.44
C LEU A 23 -4.43 -6.48 -2.50
N TRP A 24 -5.28 -6.78 -1.52
CA TRP A 24 -6.07 -7.99 -1.54
C TRP A 24 -7.11 -8.00 -2.66
N ILE A 25 -7.83 -6.89 -2.88
CA ILE A 25 -8.82 -6.80 -3.96
C ILE A 25 -8.14 -6.92 -5.32
N SER A 26 -7.04 -6.19 -5.55
CA SER A 26 -6.27 -6.26 -6.80
C SER A 26 -5.66 -7.65 -7.03
N GLY A 27 -5.06 -8.25 -5.99
CA GLY A 27 -4.54 -9.60 -6.02
C GLY A 27 -5.64 -10.63 -6.32
N ARG A 28 -6.79 -10.53 -5.66
CA ARG A 28 -7.91 -11.46 -5.87
C ARG A 28 -8.51 -11.35 -7.27
N LEU A 29 -8.54 -10.15 -7.83
CA LEU A 29 -9.03 -9.89 -9.19
C LEU A 29 -8.14 -10.52 -10.28
N LEU A 30 -6.83 -10.55 -10.08
CA LEU A 30 -5.85 -10.92 -11.12
C LEU A 30 -5.11 -12.24 -10.89
N ALA A 31 -4.83 -12.59 -9.63
CA ALA A 31 -4.19 -13.84 -9.23
C ALA A 31 -5.19 -14.97 -8.98
N GLY A 32 -6.43 -14.61 -8.60
CA GLY A 32 -7.48 -15.55 -8.25
C GLY A 32 -7.59 -15.81 -6.74
N LYS A 33 -8.74 -16.38 -6.34
CA LYS A 33 -9.10 -16.57 -4.92
C LYS A 33 -8.17 -17.53 -4.16
N ASP A 34 -7.62 -18.52 -4.86
CA ASP A 34 -6.77 -19.54 -4.24
C ASP A 34 -5.33 -19.06 -4.02
N LYS A 35 -4.93 -18.02 -4.76
CA LYS A 35 -3.57 -17.50 -4.83
C LYS A 35 -3.38 -16.21 -4.02
N ALA A 36 -4.40 -15.36 -3.93
CA ALA A 36 -4.34 -14.10 -3.18
C ALA A 36 -5.26 -14.12 -1.95
N LYS A 37 -4.74 -14.57 -0.80
CA LYS A 37 -5.46 -14.51 0.47
C LYS A 37 -5.29 -13.15 1.14
N PHE A 38 -6.23 -12.79 2.01
CA PHE A 38 -6.13 -11.54 2.78
C PHE A 38 -4.91 -11.54 3.69
N THR A 39 -4.57 -12.68 4.28
CA THR A 39 -3.35 -12.86 5.09
C THR A 39 -2.08 -12.58 4.29
N ASP A 40 -2.03 -12.99 3.03
CA ASP A 40 -0.88 -12.75 2.14
C ASP A 40 -0.73 -11.24 1.86
N ALA A 41 -1.84 -10.55 1.61
CA ALA A 41 -1.86 -9.10 1.42
C ALA A 41 -1.41 -8.36 2.69
N LEU A 42 -1.83 -8.83 3.87
CA LEU A 42 -1.41 -8.28 5.16
C LEU A 42 0.12 -8.38 5.32
N TRP A 43 0.70 -9.55 5.02
CA TRP A 43 2.15 -9.75 5.10
C TRP A 43 2.93 -8.92 4.09
N ILE A 44 2.43 -8.76 2.87
CA ILE A 44 3.03 -7.87 1.87
C ILE A 44 3.10 -6.44 2.41
N VAL A 45 2.02 -5.94 3.03
CA VAL A 45 1.99 -4.57 3.56
C VAL A 45 2.88 -4.43 4.78
N VAL A 46 2.85 -5.38 5.71
CA VAL A 46 3.71 -5.37 6.91
C VAL A 46 5.18 -5.36 6.51
N LEU A 47 5.60 -6.31 5.68
CA LEU A 47 6.99 -6.42 5.24
C LEU A 47 7.38 -5.25 4.34
N GLY A 48 6.52 -4.85 3.41
CA GLY A 48 6.76 -3.72 2.52
C GLY A 48 6.93 -2.40 3.28
N THR A 49 6.14 -2.18 4.33
CA THR A 49 6.24 -0.97 5.17
C THR A 49 7.49 -0.99 6.05
N ILE A 50 7.82 -2.12 6.68
CA ILE A 50 9.02 -2.25 7.52
C ILE A 50 10.28 -2.13 6.66
N ILE A 51 10.38 -2.91 5.58
CA ILE A 51 11.53 -2.89 4.68
C ILE A 51 11.63 -1.52 4.01
N GLY A 52 10.52 -0.97 3.52
CA GLY A 52 10.51 0.35 2.89
C GLY A 52 10.87 1.48 3.85
N GLY A 53 10.43 1.43 5.11
CA GLY A 53 10.78 2.40 6.14
C GLY A 53 12.28 2.35 6.49
N ILE A 54 12.82 1.15 6.70
CA ILE A 54 14.25 0.97 6.98
C ILE A 54 15.08 1.37 5.75
N PHE A 55 14.70 0.91 4.56
CA PHE A 55 15.44 1.19 3.34
C PHE A 55 15.46 2.69 3.01
N SER A 56 14.32 3.36 3.10
CA SER A 56 14.22 4.82 2.87
C SER A 56 14.96 5.65 3.92
N TYR A 57 15.24 5.10 5.11
CA TYR A 57 16.05 5.77 6.11
C TYR A 57 17.54 5.83 5.73
N PHE A 58 18.04 4.78 5.08
CA PHE A 58 19.45 4.67 4.69
C PHE A 58 19.73 5.11 3.25
N PHE A 59 18.74 5.01 2.37
CA PHE A 59 18.89 5.25 0.94
C PHE A 59 17.81 6.23 0.45
N ASP A 60 18.25 7.24 -0.31
CA ASP A 60 17.37 8.22 -0.94
C ASP A 60 17.76 8.39 -2.42
N GLY A 61 16.84 8.94 -3.22
CA GLY A 61 16.99 9.20 -4.64
C GLY A 61 16.36 8.16 -5.55
N LEU A 62 16.48 8.40 -6.86
CA LEU A 62 15.79 7.63 -7.89
C LEU A 62 16.16 6.14 -7.89
N ILE A 63 17.43 5.83 -7.63
CA ILE A 63 17.94 4.46 -7.59
C ILE A 63 17.34 3.69 -6.42
N ALA A 64 17.23 4.32 -5.25
CA ALA A 64 16.59 3.75 -4.07
C ALA A 64 15.10 3.44 -4.36
N ALA A 65 14.39 4.37 -5.01
CA ALA A 65 12.99 4.17 -5.40
C ALA A 65 12.80 2.97 -6.35
N ILE A 66 13.70 2.78 -7.31
CA ILE A 66 13.65 1.64 -8.24
C ILE A 66 13.85 0.33 -7.48
N ILE A 67 14.85 0.25 -6.59
CA ILE A 67 15.11 -0.95 -5.77
C ILE A 67 13.89 -1.26 -4.90
N LEU A 68 13.32 -0.25 -4.24
CA LEU A 68 12.14 -0.41 -3.41
C LEU A 68 10.95 -0.92 -4.22
N LEU A 69 10.75 -0.40 -5.43
CA LEU A 69 9.71 -0.89 -6.34
C LEU A 69 9.91 -2.37 -6.69
N PHE A 70 11.14 -2.81 -6.96
CA PHE A 70 11.44 -4.22 -7.17
C PHE A 70 11.19 -5.09 -5.93
N ILE A 71 11.48 -4.58 -4.72
CA ILE A 71 11.19 -5.29 -3.46
C ILE A 71 9.68 -5.47 -3.29
N TRP A 72 8.89 -4.42 -3.52
CA TRP A 72 7.42 -4.51 -3.45
C TRP A 72 6.86 -5.52 -4.47
N LEU A 73 7.34 -5.47 -5.72
CA LEU A 73 6.93 -6.44 -6.74
C LEU A 73 7.35 -7.87 -6.37
N ALA A 74 8.54 -8.06 -5.78
CA ALA A 74 9.01 -9.36 -5.32
C ALA A 74 8.15 -9.90 -4.18
N LEU A 75 7.73 -9.05 -3.23
CA LEU A 75 6.79 -9.43 -2.16
C LEU A 75 5.46 -9.88 -2.76
N VAL A 76 4.86 -9.07 -3.65
CA VAL A 76 3.58 -9.43 -4.31
C VAL A 76 3.70 -10.74 -5.08
N LYS A 77 4.79 -10.91 -5.84
CA LYS A 77 5.08 -12.13 -6.59
C LYS A 77 5.16 -13.36 -5.67
N HIS A 78 5.89 -13.25 -4.56
CA HIS A 78 6.14 -14.35 -3.63
C HIS A 78 4.89 -14.72 -2.84
N PHE A 79 4.18 -13.73 -2.29
CA PHE A 79 3.02 -13.95 -1.43
C PHE A 79 1.75 -14.29 -2.21
N PHE A 80 1.55 -13.74 -3.43
CA PHE A 80 0.40 -14.09 -4.27
C PHE A 80 0.69 -15.21 -5.28
N ASP A 81 1.85 -15.86 -5.22
CA ASP A 81 2.21 -16.97 -6.11
C ASP A 81 2.00 -16.64 -7.62
N THR A 82 2.33 -15.42 -8.01
CA THR A 82 2.11 -14.92 -9.38
C THR A 82 3.40 -14.77 -10.18
N GLY A 83 3.30 -14.69 -11.51
CA GLY A 83 4.43 -14.32 -12.37
C GLY A 83 4.77 -12.83 -12.26
N TRP A 84 5.99 -12.43 -12.63
CA TRP A 84 6.46 -11.04 -12.61
C TRP A 84 5.53 -10.06 -13.33
N LEU A 85 5.05 -10.43 -14.51
CA LEU A 85 4.13 -9.59 -15.29
C LEU A 85 2.79 -9.40 -14.57
N LYS A 86 2.25 -10.47 -13.96
CA LYS A 86 1.00 -10.37 -13.18
C LYS A 86 1.20 -9.55 -11.91
N ALA A 87 2.31 -9.70 -11.21
CA ALA A 87 2.63 -8.89 -10.03
C ALA A 87 2.69 -7.40 -10.37
N PHE A 88 3.26 -7.04 -11.52
CA PHE A 88 3.26 -5.65 -12.00
C PHE A 88 1.84 -5.14 -12.29
N ILE A 89 1.01 -5.92 -12.99
CA ILE A 89 -0.39 -5.55 -13.25
C ILE A 89 -1.17 -5.41 -11.93
N ILE A 90 -0.93 -6.28 -10.94
CA ILE A 90 -1.54 -6.18 -9.61
C ILE A 90 -1.15 -4.87 -8.94
N ALA A 91 0.13 -4.49 -8.96
CA ALA A 91 0.59 -3.23 -8.40
C ALA A 91 -0.06 -2.02 -9.09
N VAL A 92 -0.17 -2.03 -10.42
CA VAL A 92 -0.85 -0.96 -11.18
C VAL A 92 -2.34 -0.89 -10.83
N VAL A 93 -3.04 -2.03 -10.76
CA VAL A 93 -4.46 -2.09 -10.38
C VAL A 93 -4.65 -1.66 -8.93
N ALA A 94 -3.75 -2.00 -8.02
CA ALA A 94 -3.77 -1.53 -6.64
C ALA A 94 -3.68 0.00 -6.57
N ILE A 95 -2.81 0.62 -7.37
CA ILE A 95 -2.70 2.08 -7.48
C ILE A 95 -4.02 2.68 -8.00
N LEU A 96 -4.64 2.09 -9.03
CA LEU A 96 -5.92 2.57 -9.53
C LEU A 96 -7.03 2.51 -8.48
N ILE A 97 -7.14 1.39 -7.75
CA ILE A 97 -8.09 1.24 -6.63
C ILE A 97 -7.78 2.29 -5.55
N TRP A 98 -6.51 2.53 -5.25
CA TRP A 98 -6.10 3.52 -4.26
C TRP A 98 -6.50 4.94 -4.67
N ILE A 99 -6.33 5.32 -5.95
CA ILE A 99 -6.78 6.60 -6.48
C ILE A 99 -8.30 6.76 -6.32
N VAL A 100 -9.08 5.73 -6.63
CA VAL A 100 -10.55 5.76 -6.45
C VAL A 100 -10.92 5.99 -4.98
N ILE A 101 -10.28 5.28 -4.06
CA ILE A 101 -10.52 5.46 -2.61
C ILE A 101 -10.12 6.87 -2.17
N ALA A 102 -8.97 7.38 -2.61
CA ALA A 102 -8.50 8.72 -2.29
C ALA A 102 -9.45 9.81 -2.79
N VAL A 103 -10.00 9.66 -4.00
CA VAL A 103 -11.02 10.56 -4.55
C VAL A 103 -12.30 10.51 -3.73
N ILE A 104 -12.79 9.32 -3.36
CA ILE A 104 -13.99 9.17 -2.54
C ILE A 104 -13.79 9.84 -1.17
N ILE A 105 -12.66 9.58 -0.51
CA ILE A 105 -12.32 10.21 0.78
C ILE A 105 -12.21 11.73 0.60
N GLY A 106 -11.53 12.21 -0.44
CA GLY A 106 -11.40 13.64 -0.74
C GLY A 106 -12.74 14.33 -0.97
N ILE A 107 -13.68 13.68 -1.66
CA ILE A 107 -15.04 14.19 -1.87
C ILE A 107 -15.82 14.20 -0.56
N ILE A 108 -15.78 13.12 0.24
CA ILE A 108 -16.48 13.05 1.54
C ILE A 108 -15.96 14.12 2.49
N VAL A 109 -14.64 14.26 2.61
CA VAL A 109 -14.00 15.29 3.43
C VAL A 109 -14.33 16.68 2.89
N GLY A 110 -14.27 16.88 1.57
CA GLY A 110 -14.66 18.14 0.93
C GLY A 110 -16.11 18.53 1.19
N ILE A 111 -17.04 17.57 1.10
CA ILE A 111 -18.46 17.78 1.42
C ILE A 111 -18.67 18.02 2.93
N ALA A 112 -17.95 17.32 3.81
CA ALA A 112 -18.02 17.55 5.25
C ALA A 112 -17.54 18.95 5.63
N ILE A 113 -16.50 19.46 4.95
CA ILE A 113 -15.99 20.83 5.13
C ILE A 113 -16.99 21.86 4.58
N ILE A 114 -17.55 21.63 3.38
CA ILE A 114 -18.45 22.59 2.71
C ILE A 114 -19.87 22.59 3.31
N GLY A 115 -20.37 21.42 3.74
CA GLY A 115 -21.72 21.24 4.28
C GLY A 115 -21.82 21.34 5.81
N GLY A 116 -20.69 21.30 6.53
CA GLY A 116 -20.64 21.27 7.99
C GLY A 116 -20.41 22.61 8.70
N GLY A 117 -20.17 23.72 7.98
CA GLY A 117 -20.04 25.04 8.59
C GLY A 117 -18.98 25.15 9.71
N LEU A 118 -17.82 24.49 9.56
CA LEU A 118 -16.70 24.75 10.44
C LEU A 118 -15.98 26.03 9.98
N ILE A 119 -16.40 27.13 10.61
CA ILE A 119 -15.81 28.45 10.61
C ILE A 119 -14.33 28.33 11.03
N LEU A 120 -13.43 28.93 10.24
CA LEU A 120 -12.11 29.40 10.70
C LEU A 120 -12.30 30.44 11.80
#